data_AF-K9V718-F1
#
_entry.id   AF-K9V718-F1
#
_cell.length_a   1.000
_cell.length_b   1.000
_cell.length_c   1.000
_cell.angle_alpha   90.00
_cell.angle_beta   90.00
_cell.angle_gamma   90.00
#
_symmetry.space_group_name_H-M   'P 1'
#
loop_
_entity.id
_entity.type
_entity.pdbx_description
1 polymer ?
#
loop_
_entity_poly.entity_id
_entity_poly.type
_entity_poly.pdbx_seq_one_letter_code
_entity_poly.pdbx_strand_id
1 'polypeptide(L)'
;MTLSYQKEAIAAHGGQLINRIATPAQRDEFLSKADYLPRVHLDERAVSDLEMIAIGAFSPLTGFMNQADYNGVVADMHLANGVAWSIPVTLSVSTDVAASLKEGSLIRLDNSQGDYIGVLELTEKYTYDKKREAINVYRTEDDNHPGVKVVYNQGDVYLAGDIWLLQRQPHPLFPNYQIDPAASRQMFAEKGWKTIVGFQTRNPIHRAHEYIQKCAMETVDGLFLHPLVGATKEDDIPADVRMRCYEVLLENHYPKDRVILAINPAAMRYAGPREAIFHALVRKNYGCTHFIVGRDHAGVGDYYGTYDAQYIFDEFKPGELGITPMMFEHAFYCLRSKQMATSKTSPSTPAERVHLSGTKVREMLRRGELPPPEFSRPEVAAELARAMQNQLTVSS
;
A
#
# COMPACT_ATOMS: atom_id res chain seq x y z
N MET A 1 32.69 20.85 6.31
CA MET A 1 32.29 19.45 6.53
C MET A 1 31.91 18.88 5.19
N THR A 2 32.66 17.88 4.72
CA THR A 2 32.36 17.14 3.50
C THR A 2 31.02 16.42 3.70
N LEU A 3 30.00 16.84 2.95
CA LEU A 3 28.76 16.08 2.78
C LEU A 3 29.16 14.74 2.15
N SER A 4 29.35 13.73 2.99
CA SER A 4 29.42 12.35 2.57
C SER A 4 28.09 12.06 1.87
N TYR A 5 28.08 12.08 0.53
CA TYR A 5 27.00 11.50 -0.26
C TYR A 5 26.94 10.01 0.10
N GLN A 6 26.16 9.66 1.13
CA GLN A 6 25.81 8.28 1.39
C GLN A 6 24.99 7.81 0.19
N LYS A 7 25.59 6.90 -0.59
CA LYS A 7 24.97 6.31 -1.77
C LYS A 7 23.70 5.60 -1.32
N GLU A 8 22.55 6.01 -1.86
CA GLU A 8 21.27 5.36 -1.59
C GLU A 8 21.32 3.86 -1.95
N ALA A 9 20.61 3.03 -1.19
CA ALA A 9 20.56 1.59 -1.39
C ALA A 9 19.96 1.20 -2.76
N ILE A 10 19.01 1.98 -3.26
CA ILE A 10 18.31 1.78 -4.53
C ILE A 10 17.78 3.12 -5.04
N ALA A 11 17.86 3.37 -6.35
CA ALA A 11 17.25 4.56 -6.94
C ALA A 11 15.72 4.54 -6.83
N ALA A 12 15.09 5.70 -6.69
CA ALA A 12 13.64 5.83 -6.80
C ALA A 12 13.15 5.32 -8.16
N HIS A 13 11.89 4.90 -8.21
CA HIS A 13 11.28 4.43 -9.44
C HIS A 13 11.15 5.58 -10.45
N GLY A 14 11.55 5.33 -11.70
CA GLY A 14 11.73 6.38 -12.71
C GLY A 14 12.96 7.29 -12.51
N GLY A 15 13.85 6.95 -11.56
CA GLY A 15 15.16 7.58 -11.39
C GLY A 15 15.21 8.76 -10.40
N GLN A 16 14.09 9.40 -10.12
CA GLN A 16 13.99 10.51 -9.17
C GLN A 16 12.80 10.35 -8.24
N LEU A 17 13.01 10.64 -6.96
CA LEU A 17 11.93 10.71 -5.99
C LEU A 17 11.20 12.06 -6.18
N ILE A 18 9.92 11.98 -6.53
CA ILE A 18 9.06 13.15 -6.71
C ILE A 18 8.72 13.76 -5.35
N ASN A 19 8.61 15.09 -5.31
CA ASN A 19 8.04 15.83 -4.20
C ASN A 19 7.06 16.84 -4.76
N ARG A 20 5.78 16.66 -4.45
CA ARG A 20 4.70 17.60 -4.79
C ARG A 20 4.02 18.15 -3.54
N ILE A 21 4.72 18.23 -2.42
CA ILE A 21 4.32 19.11 -1.32
C ILE A 21 4.68 20.54 -1.73
N ALA A 22 3.70 21.45 -1.68
CA ALA A 22 3.91 22.85 -2.02
C ALA A 22 4.98 23.48 -1.12
N THR A 23 5.91 24.22 -1.73
CA THR A 23 6.78 25.12 -0.98
C THR A 23 5.96 26.22 -0.30
N PRO A 24 6.48 26.90 0.75
CA PRO A 24 5.77 28.01 1.38
C PRO A 24 5.29 29.08 0.38
N ALA A 25 6.13 29.44 -0.58
CA ALA A 25 5.77 30.42 -1.62
C ALA A 25 4.64 29.93 -2.54
N GLN A 26 4.70 28.67 -3.01
CA GLN A 26 3.62 28.08 -3.81
C GLN A 26 2.33 27.98 -3.01
N ARG A 27 2.41 27.58 -1.74
CA ARG A 27 1.25 27.50 -0.84
C ARG A 27 0.57 28.86 -0.70
N ASP A 28 1.34 29.91 -0.42
CA ASP A 28 0.80 31.27 -0.29
C ASP A 28 0.16 31.74 -1.60
N GLU A 29 0.78 31.44 -2.74
CA GLU A 29 0.21 31.72 -4.05
C GLU A 29 -1.12 30.99 -4.27
N PHE A 30 -1.17 29.69 -4.00
CA PHE A 30 -2.37 28.87 -4.15
C PHE A 30 -3.51 29.29 -3.22
N LEU A 31 -3.19 29.68 -1.98
CA LEU A 31 -4.16 30.19 -1.01
C LEU A 31 -4.71 31.57 -1.42
N SER A 32 -3.87 32.44 -2.01
CA SER A 32 -4.31 33.76 -2.50
C SER A 32 -5.36 33.67 -3.61
N LYS A 33 -5.42 32.55 -4.33
CA LYS A 33 -6.36 32.30 -5.44
C LYS A 33 -7.58 31.48 -4.99
N ALA A 34 -7.62 31.00 -3.74
CA ALA A 34 -8.52 29.94 -3.28
C ALA A 34 -10.02 30.21 -3.53
N ASP A 35 -10.43 31.48 -3.48
CA ASP A 35 -11.82 31.88 -3.67
C ASP A 35 -12.25 31.91 -5.15
N TYR A 36 -11.30 31.94 -6.07
CA TYR A 36 -11.54 32.07 -7.51
C TYR A 36 -11.29 30.77 -8.28
N LEU A 37 -10.59 29.81 -7.69
CA LEU A 37 -10.33 28.53 -8.33
C LEU A 37 -11.62 27.69 -8.36
N PRO A 38 -11.94 27.04 -9.50
CA PRO A 38 -12.96 26.00 -9.52
C PRO A 38 -12.58 24.88 -8.55
N ARG A 39 -13.58 24.23 -7.96
CA ARG A 39 -13.39 23.28 -6.86
C ARG A 39 -13.80 21.88 -7.27
N VAL A 40 -13.01 20.89 -6.86
CA VAL A 40 -13.32 19.47 -6.97
C VAL A 40 -13.19 18.85 -5.58
N HIS A 41 -14.25 18.18 -5.13
CA HIS A 41 -14.24 17.42 -3.88
C HIS A 41 -13.64 16.04 -4.12
N LEU A 42 -12.67 15.67 -3.29
CA LEU A 42 -11.99 14.38 -3.32
C LEU A 42 -12.67 13.41 -2.35
N ASP A 43 -12.86 12.18 -2.81
CA ASP A 43 -13.15 11.06 -1.92
C ASP A 43 -11.87 10.61 -1.17
N GLU A 44 -12.02 9.71 -0.20
CA GLU A 44 -10.91 9.23 0.63
C GLU A 44 -9.79 8.58 -0.19
N ARG A 45 -10.13 7.90 -1.30
CA ARG A 45 -9.15 7.25 -2.18
C ARG A 45 -8.36 8.31 -2.96
N ALA A 46 -9.02 9.32 -3.50
CA ALA A 46 -8.37 10.41 -4.21
C ALA A 46 -7.51 11.29 -3.29
N VAL A 47 -7.91 11.48 -2.02
CA VAL A 47 -7.07 12.11 -0.99
C VAL A 47 -5.81 11.27 -0.74
N SER A 48 -5.96 9.95 -0.55
CA SER A 48 -4.81 9.04 -0.40
C SER A 48 -3.88 9.10 -1.60
N ASP A 49 -4.43 9.15 -2.82
CA ASP A 49 -3.63 9.18 -4.05
C ASP A 49 -2.91 10.52 -4.24
N LEU A 50 -3.57 11.65 -3.94
CA LEU A 50 -2.94 12.97 -3.88
C LEU A 50 -1.74 12.96 -2.93
N GLU A 51 -1.93 12.44 -1.72
CA GLU A 51 -0.87 12.34 -0.72
C GLU A 51 0.30 11.45 -1.18
N MET A 52 -0.01 10.28 -1.73
CA MET A 52 1.00 9.31 -2.19
C MET A 52 1.83 9.83 -3.36
N ILE A 53 1.22 10.61 -4.27
CA ILE A 53 1.95 11.36 -5.30
C ILE A 53 2.82 12.43 -4.63
N ALA A 54 2.24 13.22 -3.72
CA ALA A 54 2.92 14.36 -3.11
C ALA A 54 4.18 14.00 -2.32
N ILE A 55 4.16 12.90 -1.58
CA ILE A 55 5.32 12.44 -0.80
C ILE A 55 6.34 11.64 -1.64
N GLY A 56 6.06 11.42 -2.93
CA GLY A 56 6.92 10.65 -3.83
C GLY A 56 6.77 9.14 -3.73
N ALA A 57 5.81 8.64 -2.96
CA ALA A 57 5.56 7.21 -2.86
C ALA A 57 5.07 6.63 -4.19
N PHE A 58 4.41 7.45 -5.02
CA PHE A 58 4.02 7.12 -6.38
C PHE A 58 4.96 7.64 -7.48
N SER A 59 6.22 7.95 -7.16
CA SER A 59 7.21 8.29 -8.20
C SER A 59 7.25 7.21 -9.29
N PRO A 60 7.30 7.57 -10.58
CA PRO A 60 7.61 8.90 -11.11
C PRO A 60 6.39 9.83 -11.32
N LEU A 61 5.19 9.45 -10.87
CA LEU A 61 4.01 10.28 -11.08
C LEU A 61 4.15 11.64 -10.38
N THR A 62 3.79 12.68 -11.11
CA THR A 62 3.74 14.06 -10.63
C THR A 62 2.33 14.57 -10.36
N GLY A 63 1.34 13.77 -10.73
CA GLY A 63 -0.07 14.08 -10.64
C GLY A 63 -0.94 12.94 -11.17
N PHE A 64 -2.21 13.22 -11.41
CA PHE A 64 -3.15 12.23 -11.92
C PHE A 64 -2.88 11.96 -13.41
N MET A 65 -2.95 10.69 -13.80
CA MET A 65 -2.50 10.21 -15.12
C MET A 65 -3.26 10.85 -16.29
N ASN A 66 -2.52 11.30 -17.29
CA ASN A 66 -3.03 11.62 -18.62
C ASN A 66 -3.54 10.37 -19.34
N GLN A 67 -4.23 10.55 -20.47
CA GLN A 67 -4.85 9.45 -21.20
C GLN A 67 -3.82 8.46 -21.75
N ALA A 68 -2.63 8.91 -22.14
CA ALA A 68 -1.58 8.06 -22.68
C ALA A 68 -1.00 7.12 -21.60
N ASP A 69 -0.66 7.65 -20.43
CA ASP A 69 -0.20 6.88 -19.27
C ASP A 69 -1.28 5.91 -18.81
N TYR A 70 -2.52 6.38 -18.68
CA TYR A 70 -3.66 5.54 -18.31
C TYR A 70 -3.81 4.34 -19.27
N ASN A 71 -3.83 4.58 -20.58
CA ASN A 71 -4.01 3.53 -21.57
C ASN A 71 -2.86 2.51 -21.54
N GLY A 72 -1.62 2.96 -21.41
CA GLY A 72 -0.45 2.09 -21.29
C GLY A 72 -0.49 1.23 -20.01
N VAL A 73 -0.90 1.82 -18.88
CA VAL A 73 -0.99 1.12 -17.60
C VAL A 73 -2.09 0.07 -17.65
N VAL A 74 -3.27 0.42 -18.16
CA VAL A 74 -4.39 -0.51 -18.30
C VAL A 74 -4.03 -1.66 -19.23
N ALA A 75 -3.45 -1.39 -20.40
CA ALA A 75 -3.12 -2.42 -21.37
C ALA A 75 -1.93 -3.29 -20.94
N ASP A 76 -0.79 -2.65 -20.64
CA ASP A 76 0.51 -3.31 -20.68
C ASP A 76 1.33 -3.12 -19.39
N MET A 77 0.76 -2.50 -18.35
CA MET A 77 1.45 -2.16 -17.09
C MET A 77 2.68 -1.26 -17.28
N HIS A 78 2.61 -0.29 -18.19
CA HIS A 78 3.66 0.70 -18.42
C HIS A 78 3.07 2.10 -18.60
N LEU A 79 3.76 3.10 -18.06
CA LEU A 79 3.52 4.50 -18.42
C LEU A 79 3.88 4.73 -19.90
N ALA A 80 3.41 5.82 -20.49
CA ALA A 80 3.64 6.15 -21.90
C ALA A 80 5.13 6.32 -22.24
N ASN A 81 5.95 6.67 -21.24
CA ASN A 81 7.41 6.74 -21.36
C ASN A 81 8.12 5.38 -21.23
N GLY A 82 7.38 4.29 -21.10
CA GLY A 82 7.90 2.93 -20.99
C GLY A 82 8.33 2.52 -19.58
N VAL A 83 8.10 3.35 -18.55
CA VAL A 83 8.40 2.96 -17.16
C VAL A 83 7.29 2.05 -16.62
N ALA A 84 7.66 0.89 -16.09
CA ALA A 84 6.72 -0.08 -15.53
C ALA A 84 5.81 0.53 -14.44
N TRP A 85 4.51 0.29 -14.53
CA TRP A 85 3.50 0.75 -13.59
C TRP A 85 2.18 -0.02 -13.77
N SER A 86 1.65 -0.63 -12.72
CA SER A 86 0.62 -1.67 -12.87
C SER A 86 -0.84 -1.27 -12.62
N ILE A 87 -1.09 -0.15 -11.94
CA ILE A 87 -2.44 0.28 -11.54
C ILE A 87 -2.66 1.76 -11.86
N PRO A 88 -3.77 2.15 -12.55
CA PRO A 88 -4.07 3.55 -12.80
C PRO A 88 -4.21 4.38 -11.52
N VAL A 89 -3.65 5.60 -11.53
CA VAL A 89 -3.82 6.62 -10.49
C VAL A 89 -4.48 7.84 -11.13
N THR A 90 -5.80 7.91 -10.99
CA THR A 90 -6.67 8.82 -11.75
C THR A 90 -7.61 9.57 -10.81
N LEU A 91 -8.10 10.74 -11.26
CA LEU A 91 -9.11 11.52 -10.56
C LEU A 91 -10.37 11.59 -11.43
N SER A 92 -11.42 10.86 -11.05
CA SER A 92 -12.69 10.87 -11.78
C SER A 92 -13.62 11.98 -11.29
N VAL A 93 -14.38 12.58 -12.20
CA VAL A 93 -15.51 13.46 -11.90
C VAL A 93 -16.69 13.17 -12.83
N SER A 94 -17.88 13.65 -12.48
CA SER A 94 -19.03 13.58 -13.39
C SER A 94 -18.81 14.46 -14.63
N THR A 95 -19.53 14.16 -15.71
CA THR A 95 -19.50 14.96 -16.94
C THR A 95 -19.85 16.43 -16.69
N ASP A 96 -20.81 16.71 -15.81
CA ASP A 96 -21.22 18.07 -15.47
C ASP A 96 -20.11 18.85 -14.77
N VAL A 97 -19.42 18.20 -13.81
CA VAL A 97 -18.26 18.81 -13.15
C VAL A 97 -17.17 19.06 -14.18
N ALA A 98 -16.80 18.07 -15.00
CA ALA A 98 -15.78 18.21 -16.03
C ALA A 98 -16.09 19.31 -17.06
N ALA A 99 -17.37 19.50 -17.43
CA ALA A 99 -17.81 20.53 -18.36
C ALA A 99 -17.60 21.95 -17.81
N SER A 100 -17.68 22.13 -16.48
CA SER A 100 -17.42 23.41 -15.82
C SER A 100 -15.93 23.78 -15.73
N LEU A 101 -15.03 22.80 -15.91
CA LEU A 101 -13.59 23.00 -15.78
C LEU A 101 -12.94 23.30 -17.14
N LYS A 102 -11.87 24.10 -17.13
CA LYS A 102 -11.10 24.45 -18.33
C LYS A 102 -9.68 23.88 -18.24
N GLU A 103 -9.23 23.19 -19.29
CA GLU A 103 -7.83 22.76 -19.40
C GLU A 103 -6.88 23.99 -19.43
N GLY A 104 -5.69 23.83 -18.86
CA GLY A 104 -4.73 24.90 -18.60
C GLY A 104 -5.07 25.77 -17.38
N SER A 105 -6.01 25.35 -16.52
CA SER A 105 -6.37 26.08 -15.30
C SER A 105 -5.98 25.33 -14.03
N LEU A 106 -5.81 26.07 -12.94
CA LEU A 106 -5.63 25.51 -11.60
C LEU A 106 -7.00 25.17 -11.01
N ILE A 107 -7.10 23.99 -10.42
CA ILE A 107 -8.29 23.47 -9.76
C ILE A 107 -7.96 23.29 -8.28
N ARG A 108 -8.81 23.84 -7.42
CA ARG A 108 -8.74 23.61 -5.97
C ARG A 108 -9.32 22.23 -5.65
N LEU A 109 -8.57 21.44 -4.88
CA LEU A 109 -8.95 20.12 -4.40
C LEU A 109 -9.30 20.18 -2.90
N ASP A 110 -10.54 19.83 -2.60
CA ASP A 110 -11.07 19.83 -1.23
C ASP A 110 -11.23 18.39 -0.71
N ASN A 111 -10.92 18.14 0.56
CA ASN A 111 -11.22 16.85 1.19
C ASN A 111 -12.74 16.72 1.50
N SER A 112 -13.14 15.59 2.08
CA SER A 112 -14.54 15.32 2.49
C SER A 112 -15.07 16.26 3.58
N GLN A 113 -14.19 16.97 4.31
CA GLN A 113 -14.55 17.97 5.32
C GLN A 113 -14.68 19.38 4.71
N GLY A 114 -14.34 19.55 3.42
CA GLY A 114 -14.34 20.84 2.73
C GLY A 114 -13.05 21.64 2.87
N ASP A 115 -11.99 21.06 3.47
CA ASP A 115 -10.70 21.71 3.59
C ASP A 115 -9.97 21.73 2.26
N TYR A 116 -9.39 22.87 1.92
CA TYR A 116 -8.49 23.00 0.77
C TYR A 116 -7.16 22.31 1.07
N ILE A 117 -6.94 21.15 0.43
CA ILE A 117 -5.76 20.31 0.72
C ILE A 117 -4.75 20.31 -0.41
N GLY A 118 -5.16 20.59 -1.65
CA GLY A 118 -4.25 20.52 -2.79
C GLY A 118 -4.76 21.20 -4.03
N VAL A 119 -3.89 21.31 -5.02
CA VAL A 119 -4.17 21.91 -6.32
C VAL A 119 -3.90 20.88 -7.42
N LEU A 120 -4.70 20.90 -8.47
CA LEU A 120 -4.44 20.23 -9.74
C LEU A 120 -4.25 21.31 -10.82
N GLU A 121 -3.14 21.29 -11.53
CA GLU A 121 -3.02 21.99 -12.82
C GLU A 121 -3.61 21.09 -13.90
N LEU A 122 -4.84 21.39 -14.32
CA LEU A 122 -5.58 20.55 -15.24
C LEU A 122 -5.00 20.65 -16.65
N THR A 123 -4.45 19.57 -17.17
CA THR A 123 -3.84 19.51 -18.51
C THR A 123 -4.69 18.77 -19.52
N GLU A 124 -5.51 17.81 -19.08
CA GLU A 124 -6.34 16.99 -19.97
C GLU A 124 -7.60 16.51 -19.24
N LYS A 125 -8.71 16.46 -19.97
CA LYS A 125 -9.95 15.77 -19.57
C LYS A 125 -10.27 14.69 -20.58
N TYR A 126 -10.48 13.46 -20.13
CA TYR A 126 -10.77 12.35 -21.05
C TYR A 126 -11.75 11.34 -20.47
N THR A 127 -12.49 10.67 -21.35
CA THR A 127 -13.34 9.53 -20.99
C THR A 127 -12.55 8.23 -21.11
N TYR A 128 -13.05 7.19 -20.44
CA TYR A 128 -12.41 5.88 -20.38
C TYR A 128 -13.46 4.77 -20.41
N ASP A 129 -13.03 3.58 -20.79
CA ASP A 129 -13.85 2.38 -20.77
C ASP A 129 -13.70 1.68 -19.40
N LYS A 130 -14.69 1.90 -18.52
CA LYS A 130 -14.79 1.27 -17.19
C LYS A 130 -14.69 -0.25 -17.24
N LYS A 131 -15.30 -0.89 -18.24
CA LYS A 131 -15.29 -2.35 -18.38
C LYS A 131 -13.91 -2.84 -18.79
N ARG A 132 -13.25 -2.13 -19.72
CA ARG A 132 -11.86 -2.42 -20.10
C ARG A 132 -10.91 -2.30 -18.91
N GLU A 133 -11.06 -1.27 -18.08
CA GLU A 133 -10.27 -1.13 -16.86
C GLU A 133 -10.55 -2.27 -15.88
N ALA A 134 -11.82 -2.58 -15.61
CA ALA A 134 -12.23 -3.65 -14.71
C ALA A 134 -11.54 -4.99 -15.08
N ILE A 135 -11.69 -5.39 -16.34
CA ILE A 135 -11.13 -6.65 -16.86
C ILE A 135 -9.61 -6.65 -16.80
N ASN A 136 -8.94 -5.60 -17.28
CA ASN A 136 -7.48 -5.63 -17.40
C ASN A 136 -6.77 -5.41 -16.07
N VAL A 137 -7.34 -4.63 -15.16
CA VAL A 137 -6.73 -4.31 -13.85
C VAL A 137 -7.09 -5.36 -12.80
N TYR A 138 -8.34 -5.83 -12.77
CA TYR A 138 -8.86 -6.71 -11.72
C TYR A 138 -9.17 -8.15 -12.20
N ARG A 139 -8.94 -8.46 -13.48
CA ARG A 139 -9.19 -9.78 -14.10
C ARG A 139 -10.64 -10.26 -14.03
N THR A 140 -11.57 -9.35 -13.75
CA THR A 140 -13.00 -9.64 -13.63
C THR A 140 -13.82 -8.40 -13.94
N GLU A 141 -15.07 -8.60 -14.36
CA GLU A 141 -16.07 -7.54 -14.51
C GLU A 141 -17.15 -7.59 -13.42
N ASP A 142 -16.99 -8.47 -12.43
CA ASP A 142 -17.94 -8.67 -11.32
C ASP A 142 -17.95 -7.46 -10.38
N ASP A 143 -19.11 -6.81 -10.27
CA ASP A 143 -19.36 -5.66 -9.38
C ASP A 143 -19.30 -6.04 -7.88
N ASN A 144 -19.27 -7.33 -7.54
CA ASN A 144 -18.97 -7.76 -6.17
C ASN A 144 -17.48 -7.63 -5.82
N HIS A 145 -16.59 -7.51 -6.81
CA HIS A 145 -15.19 -7.25 -6.55
C HIS A 145 -15.01 -5.79 -6.06
N PRO A 146 -14.46 -5.53 -4.86
CA PRO A 146 -14.41 -4.18 -4.29
C PRO A 146 -13.74 -3.14 -5.20
N GLY A 147 -12.64 -3.53 -5.86
CA GLY A 147 -11.95 -2.65 -6.82
C GLY A 147 -12.77 -2.34 -8.08
N VAL A 148 -13.53 -3.30 -8.61
CA VAL A 148 -14.38 -3.12 -9.80
C VAL A 148 -15.57 -2.25 -9.44
N LYS A 149 -16.17 -2.49 -8.27
CA LYS A 149 -17.23 -1.65 -7.73
C LYS A 149 -16.82 -0.20 -7.61
N VAL A 150 -15.57 0.07 -7.21
CA VAL A 150 -15.05 1.44 -7.21
C VAL A 150 -15.09 1.98 -8.64
N VAL A 151 -14.46 1.31 -9.62
CA VAL A 151 -14.44 1.70 -11.06
C VAL A 151 -15.83 2.01 -11.61
N TYR A 152 -16.82 1.17 -11.37
CA TYR A 152 -18.17 1.39 -11.89
C TYR A 152 -18.90 2.58 -11.24
N ASN A 153 -18.61 2.87 -9.97
CA ASN A 153 -19.19 4.00 -9.24
C ASN A 153 -18.46 5.33 -9.44
N GLN A 154 -17.28 5.34 -10.06
CA GLN A 154 -16.52 6.56 -10.37
C GLN A 154 -17.25 7.43 -11.39
N GLY A 155 -16.86 8.70 -11.50
CA GLY A 155 -17.28 9.56 -12.60
C GLY A 155 -16.80 9.07 -13.97
N ASP A 156 -17.41 9.59 -15.04
CA ASP A 156 -17.16 9.16 -16.42
C ASP A 156 -16.00 9.92 -17.11
N VAL A 157 -15.47 10.95 -16.47
CA VAL A 157 -14.37 11.77 -16.98
C VAL A 157 -13.21 11.78 -16.00
N TYR A 158 -12.02 11.46 -16.47
CA TYR A 158 -10.78 11.64 -15.73
C TYR A 158 -10.18 13.03 -15.96
N LEU A 159 -9.69 13.62 -14.87
CA LEU A 159 -8.91 14.85 -14.84
C LEU A 159 -7.43 14.50 -14.67
N ALA A 160 -6.59 15.02 -15.54
CA ALA A 160 -5.15 14.76 -15.51
C ALA A 160 -4.32 16.02 -15.37
N GLY A 161 -3.14 15.86 -14.80
CA GLY A 161 -2.14 16.91 -14.69
C GLY A 161 -1.45 16.91 -13.34
N ASP A 162 -0.49 17.81 -13.22
CA ASP A 162 0.37 17.94 -12.05
C ASP A 162 -0.43 18.37 -10.83
N ILE A 163 -0.07 17.80 -9.67
CA ILE A 163 -0.70 18.15 -8.40
C ILE A 163 0.28 18.84 -7.46
N TRP A 164 -0.27 19.51 -6.45
CA TRP A 164 0.45 19.94 -5.27
C TRP A 164 -0.41 19.70 -4.03
N LEU A 165 0.14 19.04 -3.02
CA LEU A 165 -0.43 19.00 -1.67
C LEU A 165 0.01 20.27 -0.93
N LEU A 166 -0.94 21.05 -0.42
CA LEU A 166 -0.63 22.33 0.25
C LEU A 166 0.20 22.14 1.51
N GLN A 167 -0.11 21.10 2.27
CA GLN A 167 0.60 20.76 3.50
C GLN A 167 0.39 19.28 3.85
N ARG A 168 1.47 18.61 4.22
CA ARG A 168 1.44 17.26 4.80
C ARG A 168 1.05 17.37 6.28
N GLN A 169 -0.14 16.90 6.64
CA GLN A 169 -0.61 16.90 8.03
C GLN A 169 -0.12 15.64 8.78
N PRO A 170 0.18 15.76 10.08
CA PRO A 170 0.44 14.59 10.92
C PRO A 170 -0.75 13.63 10.92
N HIS A 171 -0.48 12.32 10.83
CA HIS A 171 -1.54 11.31 10.93
C HIS A 171 -2.22 11.42 12.30
N PRO A 172 -3.56 11.50 12.37
CA PRO A 172 -4.27 11.84 13.61
C PRO A 172 -4.03 10.84 14.75
N LEU A 173 -3.84 9.56 14.41
CA LEU A 173 -3.64 8.48 15.41
C LEU A 173 -2.19 8.01 15.54
N PHE A 174 -1.37 8.21 14.51
CA PHE A 174 -0.07 7.53 14.38
C PHE A 174 1.04 8.46 13.85
N PRO A 175 1.19 9.70 14.38
CA PRO A 175 2.12 10.67 13.82
C PRO A 175 3.58 10.16 13.85
N ASN A 176 3.95 9.40 14.87
CA ASN A 176 5.32 8.84 15.01
C ASN A 176 5.63 7.71 14.02
N TYR A 177 4.60 7.10 13.42
CA TYR A 177 4.75 6.05 12.41
C TYR A 177 4.58 6.57 10.99
N GLN A 178 4.20 7.84 10.83
CA GLN A 178 4.07 8.48 9.52
C GLN A 178 5.46 8.84 9.00
N ILE A 179 6.08 7.87 8.33
CA ILE A 179 7.39 8.01 7.70
C ILE A 179 7.15 8.15 6.20
N ASP A 180 7.64 9.23 5.59
CA ASP A 180 7.56 9.46 4.16
C ASP A 180 8.80 8.87 3.42
N PRO A 181 8.74 8.66 2.10
CA PRO A 181 9.84 8.06 1.33
C PRO A 181 11.22 8.70 1.55
N ALA A 182 11.31 10.03 1.59
CA ALA A 182 12.58 10.71 1.85
C ALA A 182 13.13 10.40 3.25
N ALA A 183 12.27 10.36 4.27
CA ALA A 183 12.65 10.07 5.64
C ALA A 183 13.10 8.62 5.81
N SER A 184 12.37 7.65 5.25
CA SER A 184 12.77 6.24 5.31
C SER A 184 14.12 5.97 4.65
N ARG A 185 14.38 6.55 3.47
CA ARG A 185 15.70 6.50 2.80
C ARG A 185 16.82 7.05 3.68
N GLN A 186 16.59 8.21 4.30
CA GLN A 186 17.55 8.80 5.23
C GLN A 186 17.80 7.87 6.44
N MET A 187 16.75 7.33 7.05
CA MET A 187 16.87 6.40 8.19
C MET A 187 17.65 5.14 7.82
N PHE A 188 17.46 4.59 6.62
CA PHE A 188 18.23 3.44 6.14
C PHE A 188 19.71 3.79 5.98
N ALA A 189 20.02 4.96 5.41
CA ALA A 189 21.39 5.44 5.23
C ALA A 189 22.10 5.70 6.57
N GLU A 190 21.42 6.31 7.53
CA GLU A 190 21.91 6.55 8.90
C GLU A 190 22.21 5.23 9.64
N LYS A 191 21.41 4.19 9.39
CA LYS A 191 21.66 2.83 9.90
C LYS A 191 22.73 2.06 9.12
N GLY A 192 23.22 2.60 8.00
CA GLY A 192 24.17 1.92 7.12
C GLY A 192 23.59 0.71 6.39
N TRP A 193 22.26 0.59 6.30
CA TRP A 193 21.59 -0.50 5.61
C TRP A 193 21.76 -0.37 4.10
N LYS A 194 22.22 -1.43 3.44
CA LYS A 194 22.39 -1.50 1.98
C LYS A 194 21.31 -2.35 1.33
N THR A 195 20.75 -3.29 2.08
CA THR A 195 19.68 -4.18 1.65
C THR A 195 18.55 -4.12 2.66
N ILE A 196 17.37 -3.78 2.17
CA ILE A 196 16.16 -3.58 2.96
C ILE A 196 15.03 -4.36 2.30
N VAL A 197 14.31 -5.15 3.09
CA VAL A 197 13.10 -5.85 2.64
C VAL A 197 11.86 -5.15 3.14
N GLY A 198 10.94 -4.82 2.23
CA GLY A 198 9.62 -4.30 2.56
C GLY A 198 8.62 -5.41 2.83
N PHE A 199 7.80 -5.26 3.87
CA PHE A 199 6.68 -6.15 4.15
C PHE A 199 5.36 -5.36 4.24
N GLN A 200 4.47 -5.59 3.27
CA GLN A 200 3.10 -5.08 3.25
C GLN A 200 2.19 -5.99 4.07
N THR A 201 1.32 -5.40 4.90
CA THR A 201 0.21 -6.13 5.52
C THR A 201 -0.97 -5.21 5.79
N ARG A 202 -2.18 -5.76 5.85
CA ARG A 202 -3.37 -5.11 6.44
C ARG A 202 -3.92 -5.87 7.65
N ASN A 203 -3.30 -7.00 7.99
CA ASN A 203 -3.72 -7.92 9.04
C ASN A 203 -2.69 -7.95 10.17
N PRO A 204 -3.08 -8.35 11.40
CA PRO A 204 -2.13 -8.71 12.44
C PRO A 204 -1.10 -9.75 11.95
N ILE A 205 0.12 -9.67 12.48
CA ILE A 205 1.19 -10.62 12.15
C ILE A 205 1.09 -11.83 13.09
N HIS A 206 0.74 -12.99 12.51
CA HIS A 206 0.84 -14.29 13.15
C HIS A 206 2.16 -14.99 12.80
N ARG A 207 2.40 -16.19 13.34
CA ARG A 207 3.71 -16.87 13.23
C ARG A 207 4.14 -17.22 11.81
N ALA A 208 3.19 -17.42 10.90
CA ALA A 208 3.47 -17.57 9.47
C ALA A 208 4.11 -16.31 8.87
N HIS A 209 3.57 -15.13 9.18
CA HIS A 209 4.11 -13.84 8.74
C HIS A 209 5.45 -13.53 9.43
N GLU A 210 5.56 -13.83 10.73
CA GLU A 210 6.82 -13.69 11.49
C GLU A 210 7.94 -14.53 10.85
N TYR A 211 7.64 -15.79 10.50
CA TYR A 211 8.61 -16.69 9.88
C TYR A 211 9.15 -16.17 8.55
N ILE A 212 8.28 -15.77 7.62
CA ILE A 212 8.72 -15.28 6.31
C ILE A 212 9.51 -13.96 6.42
N GLN A 213 9.15 -13.08 7.36
CA GLN A 213 9.92 -11.88 7.64
C GLN A 213 11.32 -12.23 8.16
N LYS A 214 11.41 -13.14 9.14
CA LYS A 214 12.72 -13.57 9.69
C LYS A 214 13.57 -14.27 8.64
N CYS A 215 13.01 -15.15 7.82
CA CYS A 215 13.73 -15.76 6.70
C CYS A 215 14.28 -14.72 5.72
N ALA A 216 13.51 -13.67 5.40
CA ALA A 216 14.01 -12.60 4.55
C ALA A 216 15.15 -11.82 5.23
N MET A 217 15.01 -11.52 6.52
CA MET A 217 16.01 -10.79 7.32
C MET A 217 17.37 -11.50 7.41
N GLU A 218 17.43 -12.83 7.27
CA GLU A 218 18.71 -13.55 7.20
C GLU A 218 19.55 -13.18 5.95
N THR A 219 18.94 -12.54 4.95
CA THR A 219 19.58 -12.21 3.67
C THR A 219 19.73 -10.71 3.43
N VAL A 220 19.20 -9.87 4.33
CA VAL A 220 19.21 -8.40 4.17
C VAL A 220 19.57 -7.68 5.48
N ASP A 221 19.93 -6.41 5.41
CA ASP A 221 20.35 -5.63 6.58
C ASP A 221 19.18 -5.23 7.50
N GLY A 222 17.98 -5.04 6.96
CA GLY A 222 16.83 -4.62 7.74
C GLY A 222 15.46 -4.87 7.10
N LEU A 223 14.44 -4.85 7.94
CA LEU A 223 13.02 -4.99 7.60
C LEU A 223 12.31 -3.64 7.70
N PHE A 224 11.62 -3.26 6.63
CA PHE A 224 10.65 -2.17 6.62
C PHE A 224 9.24 -2.76 6.72
N LEU A 225 8.72 -2.86 7.94
CA LEU A 225 7.37 -3.29 8.21
C LEU A 225 6.41 -2.13 7.94
N HIS A 226 5.58 -2.28 6.90
CA HIS A 226 4.83 -1.16 6.33
C HIS A 226 3.33 -1.48 6.21
N PRO A 227 2.61 -1.63 7.35
CA PRO A 227 1.18 -1.92 7.37
C PRO A 227 0.32 -0.80 6.77
N LEU A 228 -0.76 -1.19 6.10
CA LEU A 228 -1.79 -0.29 5.60
C LEU A 228 -2.71 0.16 6.75
N VAL A 229 -2.85 1.48 6.89
CA VAL A 229 -3.77 2.13 7.85
C VAL A 229 -4.75 3.09 7.16
N GLY A 230 -4.68 3.23 5.84
CA GLY A 230 -5.72 3.89 5.05
C GLY A 230 -7.06 3.12 5.07
N ALA A 231 -8.02 3.57 4.26
CA ALA A 231 -9.35 2.95 4.18
C ALA A 231 -9.25 1.43 3.92
N THR A 232 -9.69 0.63 4.89
CA THR A 232 -9.79 -0.84 4.83
C THR A 232 -11.25 -1.28 4.75
N LYS A 233 -11.50 -2.56 4.43
CA LYS A 233 -12.85 -3.11 4.42
C LYS A 233 -13.44 -3.13 5.85
N GLU A 234 -14.76 -2.99 5.98
CA GLU A 234 -15.50 -2.96 7.27
C GLU A 234 -15.20 -4.15 8.20
N ASP A 235 -14.87 -5.32 7.66
CA ASP A 235 -14.58 -6.53 8.43
C ASP A 235 -13.15 -6.59 9.03
N ASP A 236 -12.29 -5.61 8.71
CA ASP A 236 -10.89 -5.61 9.17
C ASP A 236 -10.78 -5.13 10.62
N ILE A 237 -9.83 -5.70 11.36
CA ILE A 237 -9.51 -5.32 12.75
C ILE A 237 -9.09 -3.85 12.79
N PRO A 238 -9.59 -2.99 13.70
CA PRO A 238 -9.24 -1.57 13.76
C PRO A 238 -7.73 -1.27 13.73
N ALA A 239 -7.35 -0.16 13.10
CA ALA A 239 -5.94 0.17 12.86
C ALA A 239 -5.12 0.33 14.15
N ASP A 240 -5.70 0.89 15.20
CA ASP A 240 -5.08 1.04 16.53
C ASP A 240 -4.76 -0.32 17.16
N VAL A 241 -5.68 -1.28 17.08
CA VAL A 241 -5.48 -2.65 17.54
C VAL A 241 -4.38 -3.34 16.74
N ARG A 242 -4.37 -3.18 15.40
CA ARG A 242 -3.32 -3.75 14.54
C ARG A 242 -1.95 -3.16 14.89
N MET A 243 -1.86 -1.85 15.03
CA MET A 243 -0.62 -1.16 15.41
C MET A 243 -0.10 -1.65 16.76
N ARG A 244 -0.99 -1.80 17.76
CA ARG A 244 -0.60 -2.35 19.06
C ARG A 244 -0.07 -3.78 18.96
N CYS A 245 -0.69 -4.61 18.13
CA CYS A 245 -0.19 -5.97 17.86
C CYS A 245 1.22 -5.96 17.24
N TYR A 246 1.51 -5.03 16.33
CA TYR A 246 2.84 -4.89 15.73
C TYR A 246 3.86 -4.45 16.76
N GLU A 247 3.55 -3.45 17.60
CA GLU A 247 4.43 -3.01 18.69
C GLU A 247 4.80 -4.16 19.63
N VAL A 248 3.81 -4.89 20.13
CA VAL A 248 4.01 -6.03 21.05
C VAL A 248 4.88 -7.11 20.39
N LEU A 249 4.64 -7.41 19.12
CA LEU A 249 5.44 -8.41 18.40
C LEU A 249 6.88 -7.95 18.23
N LEU A 250 7.10 -6.70 17.80
CA LEU A 250 8.44 -6.17 17.55
C LEU A 250 9.24 -6.05 18.83
N GLU A 251 8.63 -5.59 19.92
CA GLU A 251 9.27 -5.44 21.24
C GLU A 251 9.81 -6.77 21.78
N ASN A 252 9.03 -7.85 21.63
CA ASN A 252 9.33 -9.14 22.25
C ASN A 252 10.07 -10.13 21.35
N HIS A 253 9.97 -9.99 20.01
CA HIS A 253 10.40 -11.04 19.08
C HIS A 253 11.31 -10.58 17.95
N TYR A 254 11.66 -9.29 17.86
CA TYR A 254 12.55 -8.75 16.82
C TYR A 254 13.75 -8.00 17.41
N PRO A 255 14.91 -8.00 16.72
CA PRO A 255 16.01 -7.12 17.08
C PRO A 255 15.65 -5.66 16.80
N LYS A 256 15.78 -4.80 17.83
CA LYS A 256 15.35 -3.38 17.79
C LYS A 256 16.08 -2.55 16.73
N ASP A 257 17.30 -2.92 16.38
CA ASP A 257 18.15 -2.21 15.42
C ASP A 257 17.97 -2.68 13.97
N ARG A 258 17.09 -3.67 13.72
CA ARG A 258 16.89 -4.32 12.41
C ARG A 258 15.51 -4.13 11.79
N VAL A 259 14.61 -3.41 12.46
CA VAL A 259 13.25 -3.18 11.97
C VAL A 259 12.88 -1.71 12.06
N ILE A 260 12.23 -1.20 11.01
CA ILE A 260 11.51 0.07 11.04
C ILE A 260 10.04 -0.23 10.78
N LEU A 261 9.17 0.23 11.68
CA LEU A 261 7.72 0.21 11.54
C LEU A 261 7.25 1.58 11.04
N ALA A 262 6.56 1.60 9.92
CA ALA A 262 5.95 2.79 9.36
C ALA A 262 4.52 2.48 8.89
N ILE A 263 3.65 3.47 8.86
CA ILE A 263 2.34 3.32 8.26
C ILE A 263 2.36 3.59 6.75
N ASN A 264 1.56 2.84 6.00
CA ASN A 264 1.30 3.07 4.59
C ASN A 264 -0.05 3.77 4.42
N PRO A 265 -0.08 5.04 3.94
CA PRO A 265 -1.32 5.80 3.79
C PRO A 265 -2.10 5.45 2.51
N ALA A 266 -1.58 4.56 1.66
CA ALA A 266 -2.25 4.12 0.45
C ALA A 266 -3.61 3.44 0.72
N ALA A 267 -4.59 3.67 -0.15
CA ALA A 267 -5.82 2.88 -0.22
C ALA A 267 -5.57 1.44 -0.73
N MET A 268 -6.38 0.46 -0.35
CA MET A 268 -6.29 -0.88 -0.94
C MET A 268 -7.13 -0.95 -2.23
N ARG A 269 -6.61 -1.57 -3.30
CA ARG A 269 -7.32 -1.75 -4.58
C ARG A 269 -7.95 -3.13 -4.71
N TYR A 270 -7.41 -4.10 -3.97
CA TYR A 270 -7.74 -5.52 -4.07
C TYR A 270 -7.48 -6.10 -5.46
N ALA A 271 -6.51 -5.54 -6.20
CA ALA A 271 -6.19 -5.94 -7.58
C ALA A 271 -5.17 -7.10 -7.66
N GLY A 272 -5.03 -7.85 -6.55
CA GLY A 272 -4.21 -9.06 -6.46
C GLY A 272 -2.84 -8.91 -7.13
N PRO A 273 -2.58 -9.62 -8.25
CA PRO A 273 -1.30 -9.57 -8.94
C PRO A 273 -0.83 -8.17 -9.32
N ARG A 274 -1.66 -7.33 -9.95
CA ARG A 274 -1.24 -5.99 -10.35
C ARG A 274 -0.92 -5.12 -9.14
N GLU A 275 -1.60 -5.33 -8.02
CA GLU A 275 -1.33 -4.61 -6.78
C GLU A 275 -0.06 -5.11 -6.07
N ALA A 276 0.39 -6.34 -6.32
CA ALA A 276 1.69 -6.80 -5.84
C ALA A 276 2.84 -6.03 -6.50
N ILE A 277 2.76 -5.79 -7.81
CA ILE A 277 3.71 -4.93 -8.53
C ILE A 277 3.63 -3.50 -7.99
N PHE A 278 2.41 -2.97 -7.84
CA PHE A 278 2.17 -1.63 -7.32
C PHE A 278 2.81 -1.44 -5.94
N HIS A 279 2.58 -2.38 -5.03
CA HIS A 279 3.19 -2.38 -3.71
C HIS A 279 4.72 -2.47 -3.76
N ALA A 280 5.30 -3.29 -4.65
CA ALA A 280 6.74 -3.37 -4.81
C ALA A 280 7.33 -2.03 -5.27
N LEU A 281 6.71 -1.36 -6.24
CA LEU A 281 7.14 -0.04 -6.73
C LEU A 281 7.03 1.04 -5.65
N VAL A 282 5.95 1.04 -4.86
CA VAL A 282 5.84 1.91 -3.68
C VAL A 282 7.01 1.66 -2.73
N ARG A 283 7.32 0.39 -2.42
CA ARG A 283 8.40 0.05 -1.47
C ARG A 283 9.77 0.43 -2.02
N LYS A 284 9.97 0.31 -3.34
CA LYS A 284 11.15 0.84 -4.01
C LYS A 284 11.29 2.34 -3.78
N ASN A 285 10.21 3.11 -3.89
CA ASN A 285 10.22 4.56 -3.63
C ASN A 285 10.55 4.90 -2.17
N TYR A 286 10.13 4.06 -1.22
CA TYR A 286 10.56 4.11 0.18
C TYR A 286 12.02 3.68 0.41
N GLY A 287 12.73 3.19 -0.60
CA GLY A 287 14.13 2.77 -0.49
C GLY A 287 14.33 1.28 -0.18
N CYS A 288 13.28 0.46 -0.23
CA CYS A 288 13.42 -0.99 -0.10
C CYS A 288 14.06 -1.59 -1.36
N THR A 289 15.09 -2.41 -1.16
CA THR A 289 15.76 -3.17 -2.24
C THR A 289 15.05 -4.48 -2.58
N HIS A 290 14.29 -5.02 -1.63
CA HIS A 290 13.59 -6.28 -1.73
C HIS A 290 12.13 -6.13 -1.27
N PHE A 291 11.24 -6.99 -1.75
CA PHE A 291 9.84 -6.98 -1.34
C PHE A 291 9.29 -8.39 -1.15
N ILE A 292 8.75 -8.69 0.02
CA ILE A 292 8.12 -9.99 0.29
C ILE A 292 6.78 -10.08 -0.44
N VAL A 293 6.61 -11.16 -1.20
CA VAL A 293 5.33 -11.53 -1.82
C VAL A 293 4.96 -12.92 -1.34
N GLY A 294 3.86 -12.99 -0.60
CA GLY A 294 3.33 -14.24 -0.06
C GLY A 294 2.27 -14.87 -0.97
N ARG A 295 1.52 -15.80 -0.38
CA ARG A 295 0.28 -16.37 -0.93
C ARG A 295 -0.85 -15.31 -0.95
N ASP A 296 -1.69 -15.34 -1.98
CA ASP A 296 -2.88 -14.49 -2.16
C ASP A 296 -2.59 -12.98 -1.94
N HIS A 297 -1.39 -12.53 -2.30
CA HIS A 297 -0.98 -11.16 -2.01
C HIS A 297 -1.93 -10.15 -2.67
N ALA A 298 -2.44 -9.23 -1.86
CA ALA A 298 -3.45 -8.24 -2.27
C ALA A 298 -4.75 -8.82 -2.85
N GLY A 299 -5.02 -10.11 -2.68
CA GLY A 299 -6.23 -10.76 -3.16
C GLY A 299 -7.48 -10.44 -2.33
N VAL A 300 -8.62 -10.79 -2.92
CA VAL A 300 -9.95 -10.78 -2.31
C VAL A 300 -10.74 -11.95 -2.87
N GLY A 301 -11.56 -12.60 -2.04
CA GLY A 301 -12.35 -13.77 -2.44
C GLY A 301 -11.50 -14.82 -3.16
N ASP A 302 -12.04 -15.36 -4.25
CA ASP A 302 -11.40 -16.38 -5.10
C ASP A 302 -11.13 -15.85 -6.52
N TYR A 303 -10.95 -14.53 -6.70
CA TYR A 303 -10.74 -13.91 -8.03
C TYR A 303 -9.34 -14.15 -8.60
N TYR A 304 -8.37 -14.54 -7.78
CA TYR A 304 -6.96 -14.71 -8.18
C TYR A 304 -6.43 -16.06 -7.74
N GLY A 305 -5.56 -16.66 -8.57
CA GLY A 305 -4.83 -17.86 -8.19
C GLY A 305 -3.90 -17.60 -7.01
N THR A 306 -3.62 -18.67 -6.26
CA THR A 306 -2.88 -18.62 -4.98
C THR A 306 -1.51 -17.93 -5.06
N TYR A 307 -0.84 -18.07 -6.20
CA TYR A 307 0.50 -17.52 -6.45
C TYR A 307 0.54 -16.59 -7.67
N ASP A 308 -0.60 -16.17 -8.21
CA ASP A 308 -0.65 -15.28 -9.38
C ASP A 308 0.09 -13.96 -9.11
N ALA A 309 0.05 -13.49 -7.87
CA ALA A 309 0.77 -12.30 -7.44
C ALA A 309 2.29 -12.47 -7.39
N GLN A 310 2.79 -13.70 -7.42
CA GLN A 310 4.21 -13.99 -7.60
C GLN A 310 4.54 -14.10 -9.10
N TYR A 311 3.73 -14.85 -9.85
CA TYR A 311 3.96 -15.09 -11.29
C TYR A 311 3.93 -13.82 -12.14
N ILE A 312 3.14 -12.81 -11.77
CA ILE A 312 3.09 -11.55 -12.52
C ILE A 312 4.43 -10.80 -12.58
N PHE A 313 5.36 -11.07 -11.65
CA PHE A 313 6.70 -10.48 -11.72
C PHE A 313 7.50 -10.98 -12.93
N ASP A 314 7.17 -12.18 -13.45
CA ASP A 314 7.81 -12.76 -14.63
C ASP A 314 7.33 -12.12 -15.94
N GLU A 315 6.28 -11.30 -15.91
CA GLU A 315 5.80 -10.52 -17.06
C GLU A 315 6.69 -9.29 -17.36
N PHE A 316 7.58 -8.93 -16.43
CA PHE A 316 8.52 -7.81 -16.56
C PHE A 316 9.92 -8.31 -16.93
N LYS A 317 10.66 -7.50 -17.69
CA LYS A 317 12.05 -7.80 -18.07
C LYS A 317 12.94 -7.80 -16.81
N PRO A 318 14.00 -8.63 -16.78
CA PRO A 318 14.97 -8.62 -15.70
C PRO A 318 15.48 -7.20 -15.40
N GLY A 319 15.32 -6.74 -14.15
CA GLY A 319 15.76 -5.43 -13.70
C GLY A 319 14.81 -4.26 -13.99
N GLU A 320 13.74 -4.45 -14.76
CA GLU A 320 12.78 -3.40 -15.13
C GLU A 320 12.10 -2.74 -13.93
N LEU A 321 11.66 -3.55 -12.96
CA LEU A 321 11.10 -3.05 -11.70
C LEU A 321 12.17 -2.46 -10.78
N GLY A 322 13.44 -2.89 -10.92
CA GLY A 322 14.58 -2.47 -10.10
C GLY A 322 14.56 -2.91 -8.63
N ILE A 323 13.44 -3.44 -8.13
CA ILE A 323 13.30 -4.04 -6.79
C ILE A 323 13.20 -5.58 -6.92
N THR A 324 13.85 -6.31 -6.02
CA THR A 324 13.89 -7.77 -6.06
C THR A 324 12.74 -8.38 -5.25
N PRO A 325 11.79 -9.10 -5.86
CA PRO A 325 10.77 -9.79 -5.09
C PRO A 325 11.35 -11.00 -4.35
N MET A 326 10.83 -11.27 -3.15
CA MET A 326 11.13 -12.45 -2.35
C MET A 326 9.86 -13.30 -2.22
N MET A 327 9.81 -14.39 -2.99
CA MET A 327 8.62 -15.23 -3.12
C MET A 327 8.56 -16.28 -2.02
N PHE A 328 7.57 -16.17 -1.13
CA PHE A 328 7.34 -17.13 -0.07
C PHE A 328 6.09 -17.98 -0.34
N GLU A 329 6.24 -19.29 -0.17
CA GLU A 329 5.09 -20.20 -0.14
C GLU A 329 4.31 -20.07 1.16
N HIS A 330 3.13 -20.68 1.19
CA HIS A 330 2.30 -20.74 2.38
C HIS A 330 3.05 -21.38 3.56
N ALA A 331 3.38 -20.56 4.57
CA ALA A 331 4.03 -21.00 5.80
C ALA A 331 3.01 -21.58 6.79
N PHE A 332 3.39 -22.66 7.45
CA PHE A 332 2.59 -23.36 8.47
C PHE A 332 3.48 -23.85 9.60
N TYR A 333 2.89 -24.08 10.78
CA TYR A 333 3.58 -24.78 11.84
C TYR A 333 3.49 -26.29 11.62
N CYS A 334 4.62 -26.95 11.48
CA CYS A 334 4.71 -28.38 11.25
C CYS A 334 4.77 -29.13 12.58
N LEU A 335 3.81 -30.01 12.85
CA LEU A 335 3.77 -30.81 14.07
C LEU A 335 4.90 -31.84 14.14
N ARG A 336 5.40 -32.29 12.98
CA ARG A 336 6.50 -33.25 12.87
C ARG A 336 7.84 -32.63 13.27
N SER A 337 8.18 -31.47 12.71
CA SER A 337 9.44 -30.78 12.99
C SER A 337 9.35 -29.77 14.14
N LYS A 338 8.15 -29.51 14.67
CA LYS A 338 7.86 -28.56 15.75
C LYS A 338 8.39 -27.15 15.47
N GLN A 339 8.28 -26.72 14.21
CA GLN A 339 8.72 -25.41 13.75
C GLN A 339 7.89 -24.92 12.57
N MET A 340 8.08 -23.65 12.23
CA MET A 340 7.53 -23.07 11.00
C MET A 340 8.25 -23.65 9.78
N ALA A 341 7.50 -23.94 8.73
CA ALA A 341 8.02 -24.43 7.46
C ALA A 341 7.09 -24.02 6.31
N THR A 342 7.51 -24.32 5.09
CA THR A 342 6.66 -24.27 3.88
C THR A 342 6.63 -25.64 3.21
N SER A 343 5.85 -25.79 2.14
CA SER A 343 5.90 -27.00 1.30
C SER A 343 7.27 -27.25 0.67
N LYS A 344 8.11 -26.21 0.50
CA LYS A 344 9.49 -26.38 0.01
C LYS A 344 10.40 -27.09 1.02
N THR A 345 10.15 -26.94 2.31
CA THR A 345 11.10 -27.33 3.37
C THR A 345 10.56 -28.40 4.31
N SER A 346 9.27 -28.74 4.24
CA SER A 346 8.66 -29.80 5.04
C SER A 346 7.87 -30.80 4.20
N PRO A 347 8.12 -32.11 4.34
CA PRO A 347 7.32 -33.16 3.70
C PRO A 347 6.03 -33.49 4.47
N SER A 348 5.63 -32.67 5.45
CA SER A 348 4.48 -32.98 6.30
C SER A 348 3.17 -32.99 5.51
N THR A 349 2.27 -33.90 5.87
CA THR A 349 0.91 -33.98 5.31
C THR A 349 0.02 -32.86 5.88
N PRO A 350 -1.14 -32.53 5.27
CA PRO A 350 -2.06 -31.53 5.82
C PRO A 350 -2.48 -31.79 7.27
N ALA A 351 -2.65 -33.04 7.68
CA ALA A 351 -3.00 -33.42 9.05
C ALA A 351 -1.89 -33.11 10.08
N GLU A 352 -0.65 -32.95 9.61
CA GLU A 352 0.53 -32.64 10.43
C GLU A 352 0.88 -31.15 10.40
N ARG A 353 -0.03 -30.29 9.92
CA ARG A 353 0.14 -28.84 9.81
C ARG A 353 -0.91 -28.15 10.67
N VAL A 354 -0.48 -27.21 11.51
CA VAL A 354 -1.40 -26.32 12.21
C VAL A 354 -1.82 -25.22 11.24
N HIS A 355 -3.09 -25.22 10.88
CA HIS A 355 -3.70 -24.22 10.01
C HIS A 355 -5.05 -23.78 10.59
N LEU A 356 -5.24 -22.47 10.71
CA LEU A 356 -6.51 -21.87 11.13
C LEU A 356 -6.94 -20.86 10.09
N SER A 357 -8.20 -20.98 9.64
CA SER A 357 -8.78 -19.95 8.78
C SER A 357 -9.01 -18.67 9.58
N GLY A 358 -9.00 -17.51 8.91
CA GLY A 358 -9.28 -16.23 9.56
C GLY A 358 -10.64 -16.20 10.26
N THR A 359 -11.65 -16.87 9.69
CA THR A 359 -12.97 -17.03 10.32
C THR A 359 -12.89 -17.78 11.64
N LYS A 360 -12.18 -18.91 11.68
CA LYS A 360 -12.01 -19.70 12.90
C LYS A 360 -11.23 -18.93 13.98
N VAL A 361 -10.19 -18.18 13.58
CA VAL A 361 -9.44 -17.32 14.52
C VAL A 361 -10.35 -16.26 15.14
N ARG A 362 -11.17 -15.57 14.32
CA ARG A 362 -12.11 -14.55 14.82
C ARG A 362 -13.18 -15.15 15.74
N GLU A 363 -13.70 -16.33 15.42
CA GLU A 363 -14.66 -17.04 16.28
C GLU A 363 -14.06 -17.38 17.64
N MET A 364 -12.84 -17.93 17.67
CA MET A 364 -12.12 -18.22 18.92
C MET A 364 -11.96 -16.95 19.77
N LEU A 365 -11.43 -15.87 19.17
CA LEU A 365 -11.19 -14.61 19.87
C LEU A 365 -12.48 -13.98 20.41
N ARG A 366 -13.60 -14.03 19.68
CA ARG A 366 -14.92 -13.57 20.15
C ARG A 366 -15.44 -14.36 21.36
N ARG A 367 -15.07 -15.64 21.47
CA ARG A 367 -15.39 -16.48 22.64
C ARG A 367 -14.40 -16.28 23.80
N GLY A 368 -13.41 -15.40 23.66
CA GLY A 368 -12.32 -15.23 24.64
C GLY A 368 -11.30 -16.38 24.62
N GLU A 369 -11.32 -17.23 23.60
CA GLU A 369 -10.34 -18.30 23.41
C GLU A 369 -9.15 -17.79 22.61
N LEU A 370 -7.94 -18.03 23.09
CA LEU A 370 -6.72 -17.65 22.37
C LEU A 370 -6.38 -18.71 21.30
N PRO A 371 -5.99 -18.30 20.09
CA PRO A 371 -5.35 -19.19 19.14
C PRO A 371 -4.13 -19.90 19.77
N PRO A 372 -3.81 -21.12 19.33
CA PRO A 372 -2.67 -21.86 19.86
C PRO A 372 -1.35 -21.11 19.61
N PRO A 373 -0.35 -21.29 20.50
CA PRO A 373 0.94 -20.60 20.40
C PRO A 373 1.72 -20.98 19.13
N GLU A 374 1.39 -22.08 18.48
CA GLU A 374 1.90 -22.49 17.16
C GLU A 374 1.41 -21.59 16.02
N PHE A 375 0.25 -20.93 16.20
CA PHE A 375 -0.36 -20.05 15.21
C PHE A 375 -0.07 -18.56 15.49
N SER A 376 -0.31 -18.10 16.73
CA SER A 376 -0.10 -16.71 17.13
C SER A 376 0.72 -16.64 18.41
N ARG A 377 1.55 -15.60 18.55
CA ARG A 377 2.19 -15.31 19.84
C ARG A 377 1.12 -15.04 20.90
N PRO A 378 1.22 -15.61 22.13
CA PRO A 378 0.20 -15.45 23.16
C PRO A 378 -0.12 -13.99 23.49
N GLU A 379 0.89 -13.12 23.48
CA GLU A 379 0.79 -11.70 23.81
C GLU A 379 0.00 -10.93 22.72
N VAL A 380 0.25 -11.27 21.45
CA VAL A 380 -0.50 -10.73 20.31
C VAL A 380 -1.94 -11.25 20.32
N ALA A 381 -2.14 -12.54 20.60
CA ALA A 381 -3.46 -13.14 20.70
C ALA A 381 -4.31 -12.51 21.83
N ALA A 382 -3.70 -12.24 22.98
CA ALA A 382 -4.35 -11.60 24.12
C ALA A 382 -4.80 -10.17 23.80
N GLU A 383 -3.99 -9.40 23.07
CA GLU A 383 -4.37 -8.05 22.62
C GLU A 383 -5.57 -8.09 21.67
N LEU A 384 -5.56 -9.01 20.70
CA LEU A 384 -6.69 -9.22 19.79
C LEU A 384 -7.97 -9.63 20.52
N ALA A 385 -7.88 -10.55 21.49
CA ALA A 385 -9.03 -11.00 22.26
C ALA A 385 -9.64 -9.86 23.08
N ARG A 386 -8.80 -9.04 23.74
CA ARG A 386 -9.22 -7.86 24.51
C ARG A 386 -9.99 -6.88 23.62
N ALA A 387 -9.45 -6.57 22.44
CA ALA A 387 -10.08 -5.65 21.50
C ALA A 387 -11.45 -6.14 21.02
N MET A 388 -11.58 -7.43 20.71
CA MET A 388 -12.84 -8.00 20.23
C MET A 388 -13.92 -8.07 21.33
N GLN A 389 -13.54 -8.27 22.59
CA GLN A 389 -14.47 -8.23 23.72
C GLN A 389 -15.02 -6.82 23.97
N ASN A 390 -14.15 -5.81 23.90
CA ASN A 390 -14.56 -4.41 24.10
C ASN A 390 -15.55 -3.93 23.03
N GLN A 391 -15.44 -4.41 21.78
CA GLN A 391 -16.42 -4.09 20.73
C GLN A 391 -17.81 -4.66 21.03
N LEU A 392 -17.90 -5.88 21.58
CA LEU A 392 -19.17 -6.50 21.95
C LEU A 392 -19.89 -5.73 23.07
N THR A 393 -19.15 -5.15 24.02
CA THR A 393 -19.72 -4.36 25.13
C THR A 393 -20.17 -2.96 24.73
N VAL A 394 -19.68 -2.41 23.61
CA VAL A 394 -20.07 -1.07 23.11
C VAL A 394 -21.23 -1.17 22.12
N SER A 395 -21.45 -2.33 21.50
CA SER A 395 -22.57 -2.60 20.59
C SER A 395 -23.79 -3.25 21.27
N SER A 396 -23.70 -3.54 22.57
CA SER A 396 -24.81 -4.00 23.44
C SER A 396 -25.34 -2.84 24.27
#